data_AF-A0A0H2YUY3-F1
#
_entry.id   AF-A0A0H2YUY3-F1
#
_cell.length_a   1.000
_cell.length_b   1.000
_cell.length_c   1.000
_cell.angle_alpha   90.00
_cell.angle_beta   90.00
_cell.angle_gamma   90.00
#
_symmetry.space_group_name_H-M   'P 1'
#
loop_
_entity.id
_entity.type
_entity.pdbx_description
1 polymer ?
#
loop_
_entity_poly.entity_id
_entity_poly.type
_entity_poly.pdbx_seq_one_letter_code
_entity_poly.pdbx_strand_id
1 'polypeptide(L)'
;MDKKTIIKNISISLGVISILVYASLFSIWKVWGNHFKVAEWIIFCATVVTTLIGAYATIIAVLISIEYSKNQKNVEQKEKLRRINIIVYTELLEYINSVKEDFFYYIFEAGNTWGVKRVSEDFRFIIPEIKSNVKDLIYELMIYDTNESIIIIKKIYDLYIENKRLIDKKSNHEVIIEFLLENILNDEYKKTVDCTTPKLKFVPVEDTKLKNNIEASNHMRPTELREELIPQSQEESDCIDDFVEKYKENTSLIKVNEEIEGALKYLLGAIKN
;
A
#
# COMPACT_ATOMS: atom_id res chain seq x y z
N MET A 1 30.27 7.32 0.95
CA MET A 1 31.71 7.62 0.94
C MET A 1 32.21 7.38 2.35
N ASP A 2 33.04 6.34 2.54
CA ASP A 2 33.36 5.88 3.90
C ASP A 2 34.15 6.93 4.69
N LYS A 3 33.87 7.02 6.00
CA LYS A 3 34.59 7.92 6.94
C LYS A 3 36.11 7.78 6.81
N LYS A 4 36.61 6.56 6.57
CA LYS A 4 38.02 6.27 6.35
C LYS A 4 38.58 6.97 5.10
N THR A 5 37.80 7.03 4.02
CA THR A 5 38.19 7.68 2.75
C THR A 5 38.22 9.20 2.89
N ILE A 6 37.28 9.78 3.63
CA ILE A 6 37.26 11.23 3.91
C ILE A 6 38.51 11.63 4.71
N ILE A 7 38.81 10.91 5.80
CA ILE A 7 39.98 11.19 6.64
C ILE A 7 41.28 11.02 5.85
N LYS A 8 41.40 9.96 5.03
CA LYS A 8 42.57 9.73 4.18
C LYS A 8 42.82 10.89 3.21
N ASN A 9 41.76 11.37 2.54
CA ASN A 9 41.87 12.47 1.57
C ASN A 9 42.25 13.80 2.25
N ILE A 10 41.68 14.05 3.44
CA ILE A 10 42.01 15.18 4.30
C ILE A 10 43.49 15.15 4.70
N SER A 11 44.01 14.00 5.15
CA SER A 11 45.43 13.85 5.54
C SER A 11 46.39 14.03 4.37
N ILE A 12 46.06 13.47 3.19
CA ILE A 12 46.89 13.63 1.98
C ILE A 12 46.93 15.10 1.56
N SER A 13 45.78 15.77 1.52
CA SER A 13 45.68 17.19 1.18
C SER A 13 46.50 18.07 2.12
N LEU A 14 46.39 17.84 3.43
CA LEU A 14 47.17 18.56 4.44
C LEU A 14 48.68 18.39 4.21
N GLY A 15 49.14 17.17 3.93
CA GLY A 15 50.54 16.88 3.63
C GLY A 15 51.06 17.62 2.40
N VAL A 16 50.27 17.65 1.32
CA VAL A 16 50.65 18.39 0.09
C VAL A 16 50.73 19.89 0.36
N ILE A 17 49.76 20.47 1.07
CA ILE A 17 49.75 21.90 1.42
C ILE A 17 50.96 22.25 2.29
N SER A 18 51.28 21.43 3.30
CA SER A 18 52.45 21.68 4.15
C SER A 18 53.76 21.67 3.37
N ILE A 19 53.94 20.75 2.42
CA ILE A 19 55.13 20.69 1.57
C ILE A 19 55.23 21.94 0.69
N LEU A 20 54.13 22.36 0.06
CA LEU A 20 54.10 23.55 -0.79
C LEU A 20 54.41 24.82 0.00
N VAL A 21 53.84 24.97 1.19
CA VAL A 21 54.08 26.13 2.07
C VAL A 21 55.54 26.16 2.52
N TYR A 22 56.11 25.02 2.91
CA TYR A 22 57.52 24.93 3.29
C TYR A 22 58.45 25.31 2.12
N ALA A 23 58.21 24.77 0.92
CA ALA A 23 59.00 25.08 -0.26
C ALA A 23 58.92 26.57 -0.64
N SER A 24 57.73 27.17 -0.47
CA SER A 24 57.50 28.60 -0.72
C SER A 24 58.26 29.46 0.29
N LEU A 25 58.11 29.18 1.59
CA LEU A 25 58.79 29.91 2.66
C LEU A 25 60.32 29.79 2.55
N PHE A 26 60.82 28.60 2.23
CA PHE A 26 62.25 28.37 2.01
C PHE A 26 62.79 29.16 0.81
N SER A 27 62.02 29.25 -0.27
CA SER A 27 62.39 30.04 -1.45
C SER A 27 62.45 31.55 -1.14
N ILE A 28 61.47 32.07 -0.40
CA ILE A 28 61.46 33.48 0.04
C ILE A 28 62.64 33.73 0.99
N TRP A 29 62.92 32.82 1.92
CA TRP A 29 64.07 32.91 2.81
C TRP A 29 65.39 32.95 2.04
N LYS A 30 65.57 32.13 1.00
CA LYS A 30 66.80 32.11 0.21
C LYS A 30 67.07 33.45 -0.48
N VAL A 31 66.02 34.18 -0.88
CA VAL A 31 66.15 35.45 -1.62
C VAL A 31 66.17 36.67 -0.68
N TRP A 32 65.39 36.64 0.41
CA TRP A 32 65.16 37.80 1.29
C TRP A 32 65.61 37.59 2.74
N GLY A 33 66.14 36.42 3.09
CA GLY A 33 66.45 36.00 4.47
C GLY A 33 67.37 36.97 5.21
N ASN A 34 68.38 37.50 4.50
CA ASN A 34 69.36 38.42 5.06
C ASN A 34 68.86 39.88 5.17
N HIS A 35 67.69 40.20 4.63
CA HIS A 35 67.13 41.56 4.61
C HIS A 35 66.22 41.86 5.80
N PHE A 36 65.89 40.85 6.63
CA PHE A 36 64.98 40.99 7.77
C PHE A 36 65.60 40.45 9.05
N LYS A 37 65.12 40.93 10.20
CA LYS A 37 65.52 40.35 11.49
C LYS A 37 64.85 38.99 11.66
N VAL A 38 65.55 38.05 12.32
CA VAL A 38 65.03 36.69 12.60
C VAL A 38 63.64 36.73 13.27
N ALA A 39 63.39 37.71 14.13
CA ALA A 39 62.08 37.89 14.77
C ALA A 39 60.94 38.20 13.78
N GLU A 40 61.21 38.99 12.73
CA GLU A 40 60.22 39.34 11.70
C GLU A 40 59.85 38.11 10.85
N TRP A 41 60.83 37.23 10.60
CA TRP A 41 60.61 35.96 9.93
C TRP A 41 59.76 34.99 10.73
N ILE A 42 59.99 34.89 12.05
CA ILE A 42 59.17 34.07 12.93
C ILE A 42 57.72 34.56 12.92
N ILE A 43 57.51 35.88 12.99
CA ILE A 43 56.17 36.50 12.94
C ILE A 43 55.49 36.23 11.59
N PHE A 44 56.22 36.36 10.48
CA PHE A 44 55.71 36.07 9.14
C PHE A 44 55.28 34.60 9.00
N CYS A 45 56.16 33.66 9.37
CA CYS A 45 55.85 32.23 9.34
C CYS A 45 54.66 31.87 10.24
N ALA A 46 54.61 32.41 11.46
CA ALA A 46 53.48 32.20 12.37
C ALA A 46 52.17 32.70 11.76
N THR A 47 52.18 33.88 11.14
CA THR A 47 51.00 34.45 10.47
C THR A 47 50.52 33.57 9.33
N VAL A 48 51.42 33.13 8.44
CA VAL A 48 51.08 32.22 7.33
C VAL A 48 50.47 30.91 7.84
N VAL A 49 51.07 30.31 8.86
CA VAL A 49 50.56 29.07 9.48
C VAL A 49 49.17 29.31 10.11
N THR A 50 48.99 30.38 10.88
CA THR A 50 47.70 30.70 11.50
C THR A 50 46.61 30.96 10.45
N THR A 51 46.91 31.68 9.37
CA THR A 51 45.96 31.91 8.27
C THR A 51 45.58 30.61 7.58
N LEU A 52 46.53 29.71 7.33
CA LEU A 52 46.27 28.41 6.71
C LEU A 52 45.43 27.50 7.62
N ILE A 53 45.75 27.45 8.93
CA ILE A 53 44.95 26.71 9.91
C ILE A 53 43.53 27.26 9.96
N GLY A 54 43.37 28.59 9.95
CA GLY A 54 42.06 29.26 9.93
C GLY A 54 41.25 28.87 8.70
N ALA A 55 41.82 28.99 7.50
CA ALA A 55 41.16 28.60 6.25
C ALA A 55 40.77 27.11 6.25
N TYR A 56 41.65 26.25 6.75
CA TYR A 56 41.40 24.81 6.84
C TYR A 56 40.28 24.45 7.83
N ALA A 57 40.26 25.11 8.99
CA ALA A 57 39.19 24.96 9.97
C ALA A 57 37.82 25.36 9.37
N THR A 58 37.78 26.44 8.58
CA THR A 58 36.56 26.87 7.87
C THR A 58 36.09 25.81 6.86
N ILE A 59 36.99 25.24 6.05
CA ILE A 59 36.64 24.19 5.08
C ILE A 59 36.07 22.96 5.79
N ILE A 60 36.69 22.51 6.88
CA ILE A 60 36.18 21.40 7.68
C ILE A 60 34.80 21.72 8.25
N ALA A 61 34.60 22.92 8.80
CA ALA A 61 33.31 23.34 9.35
C ALA A 61 32.20 23.32 8.29
N VAL A 62 32.49 23.79 7.07
CA VAL A 62 31.55 23.72 5.93
C VAL A 62 31.24 22.27 5.56
N LEU A 63 32.24 21.39 5.47
CA LEU A 63 32.03 19.98 5.17
C LEU A 63 31.18 19.27 6.23
N ILE A 64 31.45 19.54 7.52
CA ILE A 64 30.64 19.03 8.64
C ILE A 64 29.20 19.55 8.53
N SER A 65 29.02 20.84 8.24
CA SER A 65 27.70 21.45 8.09
C SER A 65 26.89 20.82 6.95
N ILE A 66 27.52 20.59 5.79
CA ILE A 66 26.90 19.91 4.64
C ILE A 66 26.49 18.48 5.03
N GLU A 67 27.40 17.72 5.64
CA GLU A 67 27.15 16.32 6.03
C GLU A 67 26.05 16.24 7.10
N TYR A 68 26.07 17.13 8.08
CA TYR A 68 25.03 17.22 9.12
C TYR A 68 23.67 17.55 8.51
N SER A 69 23.60 18.57 7.63
CA SER A 69 22.37 18.95 6.94
C SER A 69 21.80 17.81 6.08
N LYS A 70 22.67 17.08 5.38
CA LYS A 70 22.26 15.91 4.58
C LYS A 70 21.70 14.79 5.46
N ASN A 71 22.37 14.48 6.56
CA ASN A 71 21.91 13.43 7.48
C ASN A 71 20.60 13.83 8.18
N GLN A 72 20.43 15.10 8.56
CA GLN A 72 19.19 15.58 9.14
C GLN A 72 18.02 15.46 8.16
N LYS A 73 18.20 15.88 6.90
CA LYS A 73 17.16 15.73 5.85
C LYS A 73 16.77 14.26 5.64
N ASN A 74 17.74 13.35 5.64
CA ASN A 74 17.46 11.91 5.50
C ASN A 74 16.65 11.36 6.69
N VAL A 75 16.95 11.80 7.91
CA VAL A 75 16.22 11.37 9.11
C VAL A 75 14.78 11.90 9.09
N GLU A 76 14.60 13.19 8.80
CA GLU A 76 13.27 13.82 8.70
C GLU A 76 12.42 13.14 7.60
N GLN A 77 13.01 12.85 6.44
CA GLN A 77 12.34 12.12 5.36
C GLN A 77 11.95 10.70 5.78
N LYS A 78 12.86 9.96 6.43
CA LYS A 78 12.56 8.60 6.91
C LYS A 78 11.42 8.61 7.93
N GLU A 79 11.42 9.56 8.86
CA GLU A 79 10.36 9.70 9.85
C GLU A 79 9.02 10.08 9.20
N LYS A 80 9.05 10.98 8.21
CA LYS A 80 7.86 11.34 7.42
C LYS A 80 7.29 10.12 6.72
N LEU A 81 8.10 9.36 5.98
CA LEU A 81 7.65 8.14 5.29
C LEU A 81 7.08 7.11 6.26
N ARG A 82 7.72 6.94 7.42
CA ARG A 82 7.20 6.05 8.46
C ARG A 82 5.80 6.44 8.92
N ARG A 83 5.55 7.74 9.16
CA ARG A 83 4.22 8.23 9.54
C ARG A 83 3.19 8.01 8.43
N ILE A 84 3.57 8.26 7.18
CA ILE A 84 2.72 8.02 6.01
C ILE A 84 2.35 6.54 5.92
N ASN A 85 3.34 5.64 6.02
CA ASN A 85 3.12 4.19 6.00
C ASN A 85 2.15 3.73 7.09
N ILE A 86 2.25 4.28 8.31
CA ILE A 86 1.29 3.96 9.40
C ILE A 86 -0.13 4.33 9.00
N ILE A 87 -0.34 5.57 8.55
CA ILE A 87 -1.69 6.07 8.21
C ILE A 87 -2.28 5.25 7.07
N VAL A 88 -1.54 5.07 5.98
CA VAL A 88 -1.99 4.32 4.80
C VAL A 88 -2.27 2.86 5.17
N TYR A 89 -1.38 2.23 5.94
CA TYR A 89 -1.58 0.86 6.41
C TYR A 89 -2.86 0.71 7.24
N THR A 90 -3.08 1.58 8.23
CA THR A 90 -4.24 1.49 9.11
C THR A 90 -5.54 1.64 8.34
N GLU A 91 -5.63 2.65 7.45
CA GLU A 91 -6.86 2.94 6.70
C GLU A 91 -7.19 1.82 5.70
N LEU A 92 -6.17 1.30 4.98
CA LEU A 92 -6.38 0.19 4.04
C LEU A 92 -6.66 -1.13 4.76
N LEU A 93 -6.03 -1.37 5.93
CA LEU A 93 -6.30 -2.56 6.72
C LEU A 93 -7.73 -2.56 7.26
N GLU A 94 -8.22 -1.42 7.75
CA GLU A 94 -9.60 -1.27 8.24
C GLU A 94 -10.60 -1.55 7.11
N TYR A 95 -10.35 -1.02 5.92
CA TYR A 95 -11.11 -1.35 4.72
C TYR A 95 -11.13 -2.86 4.43
N ILE A 96 -9.96 -3.50 4.38
CA ILE A 96 -9.85 -4.92 4.08
C ILE A 96 -10.57 -5.78 5.13
N ASN A 97 -10.50 -5.40 6.41
CA ASN A 97 -11.20 -6.13 7.46
C ASN A 97 -12.73 -6.02 7.32
N SER A 98 -13.24 -4.83 7.03
CA SER A 98 -14.68 -4.63 6.75
C SER A 98 -15.16 -5.48 5.56
N VAL A 99 -14.37 -5.56 4.48
CA VAL A 99 -14.68 -6.44 3.34
C VAL A 99 -14.82 -7.90 3.76
N LYS A 100 -13.93 -8.40 4.63
CA LYS A 100 -14.00 -9.78 5.13
C LYS A 100 -15.24 -10.00 5.99
N GLU A 101 -15.56 -9.05 6.86
CA GLU A 101 -16.73 -9.12 7.73
C GLU A 101 -18.02 -9.13 6.92
N ASP A 102 -18.15 -8.23 5.94
CA ASP A 102 -19.31 -8.17 5.06
C ASP A 102 -19.44 -9.44 4.21
N PHE A 103 -18.32 -9.96 3.69
CA PHE A 103 -18.31 -11.22 2.95
C PHE A 103 -18.79 -12.38 3.81
N PHE A 104 -18.29 -12.50 5.04
CA PHE A 104 -18.75 -13.52 5.98
C PHE A 104 -20.26 -13.40 6.25
N TYR A 105 -20.73 -12.17 6.52
CA TYR A 105 -22.14 -11.93 6.80
C TYR A 105 -23.03 -12.28 5.62
N TYR A 106 -22.59 -12.00 4.39
CA TYR A 106 -23.29 -12.42 3.18
C TYR A 106 -23.45 -13.94 3.11
N ILE A 107 -22.36 -14.70 3.33
CA ILE A 107 -22.40 -16.18 3.32
C ILE A 107 -23.32 -16.71 4.42
N PHE A 108 -23.26 -16.13 5.62
CA PHE A 108 -24.09 -16.51 6.75
C PHE A 108 -25.58 -16.27 6.48
N GLU A 109 -25.94 -15.10 5.96
CA GLU A 109 -27.32 -14.77 5.58
C GLU A 109 -27.82 -15.69 4.46
N ALA A 110 -27.00 -15.96 3.44
CA ALA A 110 -27.35 -16.87 2.37
C ALA A 110 -27.61 -18.30 2.89
N GLY A 111 -26.75 -18.80 3.79
CA GLY A 111 -26.93 -20.11 4.43
C GLY A 111 -28.23 -20.22 5.22
N ASN A 112 -28.60 -19.19 5.98
CA ASN A 112 -29.84 -19.18 6.77
C ASN A 112 -31.11 -19.22 5.90
N THR A 113 -31.02 -18.92 4.61
CA THR A 113 -32.18 -18.95 3.69
C THR A 113 -32.37 -20.27 2.96
N TRP A 114 -31.41 -21.21 3.04
CA TRP A 114 -31.47 -22.54 2.40
C TRP A 114 -31.80 -22.50 0.89
N GLY A 115 -31.42 -21.42 0.21
CA GLY A 115 -31.77 -21.15 -1.20
C GLY A 115 -33.26 -20.90 -1.46
N VAL A 116 -34.09 -20.84 -0.42
CA VAL A 116 -35.54 -20.59 -0.52
C VAL A 116 -35.82 -19.10 -0.75
N LYS A 117 -34.87 -18.23 -0.38
CA LYS A 117 -34.91 -16.78 -0.62
C LYS A 117 -33.51 -16.30 -1.02
N ARG A 118 -33.44 -15.25 -1.83
CA ARG A 118 -32.19 -14.50 -1.99
C ARG A 118 -31.86 -13.79 -0.67
N VAL A 119 -30.59 -13.46 -0.46
CA VAL A 119 -30.18 -12.54 0.60
C VAL A 119 -31.07 -11.29 0.53
N SER A 120 -31.57 -10.84 1.69
CA SER A 120 -32.54 -9.73 1.77
C SER A 120 -32.06 -8.51 0.97
N GLU A 121 -32.97 -7.84 0.26
CA GLU A 121 -32.69 -6.52 -0.36
C GLU A 121 -32.30 -5.46 0.69
N ASP A 122 -32.64 -5.69 1.96
CA ASP A 122 -32.26 -4.82 3.07
C ASP A 122 -30.80 -5.04 3.54
N PHE A 123 -30.15 -6.13 3.12
CA PHE A 123 -28.73 -6.34 3.37
C PHE A 123 -27.91 -5.21 2.72
N ARG A 124 -26.88 -4.73 3.41
CA ARG A 124 -26.01 -3.67 2.89
C ARG A 124 -24.58 -3.97 3.26
N PHE A 125 -23.71 -3.90 2.27
CA PHE A 125 -22.27 -3.80 2.49
C PHE A 125 -21.95 -2.48 3.20
N ILE A 126 -21.17 -2.53 4.27
CA ILE A 126 -20.78 -1.37 5.06
C ILE A 126 -19.28 -1.22 4.96
N ILE A 127 -18.84 -0.36 4.04
CA ILE A 127 -17.43 -0.06 3.84
C ILE A 127 -17.05 1.23 4.57
N PRO A 128 -15.97 1.23 5.38
CA PRO A 128 -15.52 2.42 6.09
C PRO A 128 -15.12 3.53 5.12
N GLU A 129 -15.29 4.77 5.55
CA GLU A 129 -14.82 5.91 4.79
C GLU A 129 -13.31 6.08 4.99
N ILE A 130 -12.54 5.87 3.93
CA ILE A 130 -11.11 6.19 3.92
C ILE A 130 -10.98 7.70 3.88
N LYS A 131 -10.13 8.26 4.76
CA LYS A 131 -9.91 9.71 4.81
C LYS A 131 -9.44 10.26 3.46
N SER A 132 -9.94 11.45 3.10
CA SER A 132 -9.69 12.06 1.79
C SER A 132 -8.21 12.30 1.48
N ASN A 133 -7.38 12.51 2.50
CA ASN A 133 -5.95 12.74 2.35
C ASN A 133 -5.15 11.46 2.06
N VAL A 134 -5.72 10.26 2.24
CA VAL A 134 -4.99 9.00 2.04
C VAL A 134 -4.53 8.84 0.58
N LYS A 135 -5.32 9.33 -0.37
CA LYS A 135 -4.93 9.36 -1.79
C LYS A 135 -3.62 10.13 -2.01
N ASP A 136 -3.53 11.32 -1.43
CA ASP A 136 -2.35 12.18 -1.55
C ASP A 136 -1.14 11.56 -0.87
N LEU A 137 -1.36 10.91 0.28
CA LEU A 137 -0.35 10.17 1.01
C LEU A 137 0.20 8.97 0.21
N ILE A 138 -0.66 8.24 -0.51
CA ILE A 138 -0.24 7.15 -1.40
C ILE A 138 0.60 7.69 -2.57
N TYR A 139 0.19 8.80 -3.19
CA TYR A 139 1.01 9.44 -4.22
C TYR A 139 2.35 9.92 -3.69
N GLU A 140 2.37 10.41 -2.46
CA GLU A 140 3.62 10.79 -1.81
C GLU A 140 4.54 9.57 -1.63
N LEU A 141 4.01 8.42 -1.21
CA LEU A 141 4.79 7.16 -1.16
C LEU A 141 5.35 6.80 -2.54
N MET A 142 4.55 6.90 -3.61
CA MET A 142 5.00 6.59 -4.97
C MET A 142 6.16 7.48 -5.46
N ILE A 143 6.25 8.72 -4.97
CA ILE A 143 7.34 9.63 -5.33
C ILE A 143 8.64 9.24 -4.61
N TYR A 144 8.54 8.82 -3.34
CA TYR A 144 9.69 8.58 -2.49
C TYR A 144 10.17 7.13 -2.47
N ASP A 145 9.30 6.18 -2.83
CA ASP A 145 9.57 4.75 -2.77
C ASP A 145 9.18 4.08 -4.09
N THR A 146 10.16 3.46 -4.74
CA THR A 146 10.00 2.78 -6.02
C THR A 146 9.66 1.30 -5.87
N ASN A 147 9.40 0.81 -4.65
CA ASN A 147 9.03 -0.58 -4.42
C ASN A 147 7.69 -0.91 -5.10
N GLU A 148 7.62 -2.06 -5.79
CA GLU A 148 6.40 -2.53 -6.48
C GLU A 148 5.21 -2.68 -5.53
N SER A 149 5.46 -2.95 -4.24
CA SER A 149 4.42 -3.01 -3.21
C SER A 149 3.62 -1.71 -3.13
N ILE A 150 4.24 -0.55 -3.36
CA ILE A 150 3.54 0.75 -3.35
C ILE A 150 2.56 0.88 -4.52
N ILE A 151 2.85 0.26 -5.66
CA ILE A 151 1.92 0.19 -6.80
C ILE A 151 0.69 -0.65 -6.41
N ILE A 152 0.91 -1.76 -5.70
CA ILE A 152 -0.18 -2.59 -5.18
C ILE A 152 -0.99 -1.82 -4.12
N ILE A 153 -0.37 -1.04 -3.24
CA ILE A 153 -1.06 -0.16 -2.29
C ILE A 153 -2.00 0.82 -3.00
N LYS A 154 -1.55 1.43 -4.09
CA LYS A 154 -2.42 2.27 -4.93
C LYS A 154 -3.57 1.46 -5.54
N LYS A 155 -3.30 0.26 -6.05
CA LYS A 155 -4.33 -0.64 -6.59
C LYS A 155 -5.42 -0.97 -5.55
N ILE A 156 -5.04 -1.24 -4.29
CA ILE A 156 -6.00 -1.47 -3.20
C ILE A 156 -6.90 -0.23 -3.01
N TYR A 157 -6.32 0.98 -3.02
CA TYR A 157 -7.11 2.21 -2.92
C TYR A 157 -8.06 2.41 -4.12
N ASP A 158 -7.61 2.10 -5.33
CA ASP A 158 -8.47 2.16 -6.52
C ASP A 158 -9.64 1.15 -6.43
N LEU A 159 -9.37 -0.06 -5.92
CA LEU A 159 -10.41 -1.08 -5.68
C LEU A 159 -11.41 -0.63 -4.62
N TYR A 160 -10.96 0.06 -3.57
CA TYR A 160 -11.85 0.69 -2.59
C TYR A 160 -12.82 1.66 -3.24
N ILE A 161 -12.33 2.55 -4.11
CA ILE A 161 -13.16 3.53 -4.81
C ILE A 161 -14.19 2.85 -5.71
N GLU A 162 -13.78 1.81 -6.44
CA GLU A 162 -14.70 1.07 -7.30
C GLU A 162 -15.76 0.32 -6.49
N ASN A 163 -15.37 -0.31 -5.38
CA ASN A 163 -16.32 -0.99 -4.49
C ASN A 163 -17.35 -0.01 -3.91
N LYS A 164 -16.91 1.14 -3.39
CA LYS A 164 -17.80 2.21 -2.92
C LYS A 164 -18.77 2.65 -4.01
N ARG A 165 -18.30 2.78 -5.26
CA ARG A 165 -19.14 3.12 -6.42
C ARG A 165 -20.19 2.06 -6.72
N LEU A 166 -19.87 0.76 -6.58
CA LEU A 166 -20.84 -0.33 -6.78
C LEU A 166 -21.94 -0.29 -5.73
N ILE A 167 -21.59 -0.02 -4.47
CA ILE A 167 -22.55 0.12 -3.37
C ILE A 167 -23.44 1.36 -3.58
N ASP A 168 -22.85 2.51 -3.90
CA ASP A 168 -23.59 3.77 -4.11
C ASP A 168 -24.59 3.67 -5.27
N LYS A 169 -24.25 2.88 -6.31
CA LYS A 169 -25.14 2.59 -7.44
C LYS A 169 -26.25 1.58 -7.13
N LYS A 170 -26.29 1.04 -5.91
CA LYS A 170 -27.21 -0.04 -5.51
C LYS A 170 -27.13 -1.25 -6.45
N SER A 171 -25.91 -1.64 -6.82
CA SER A 171 -25.68 -2.88 -7.57
C SER A 171 -26.19 -4.09 -6.78
N ASN A 172 -26.59 -5.14 -7.48
CA ASN A 172 -26.96 -6.42 -6.86
C ASN A 172 -25.79 -6.95 -5.99
N HIS A 173 -26.11 -7.53 -4.82
CA HIS A 173 -25.14 -8.11 -3.90
C HIS A 173 -24.23 -9.14 -4.59
N GLU A 174 -24.77 -9.93 -5.51
CA GLU A 174 -24.01 -10.92 -6.29
C GLU A 174 -22.86 -10.27 -7.09
N VAL A 175 -23.11 -9.09 -7.68
CA VAL A 175 -22.10 -8.33 -8.44
C VAL A 175 -21.01 -7.79 -7.52
N ILE A 176 -21.38 -7.35 -6.32
CA ILE A 176 -20.42 -6.86 -5.32
C ILE A 176 -19.55 -8.03 -4.83
N ILE A 177 -20.14 -9.19 -4.53
CA ILE A 177 -19.41 -10.39 -4.11
C ILE A 177 -18.48 -10.90 -5.20
N GLU A 178 -18.91 -10.93 -6.45
CA GLU A 178 -18.08 -11.31 -7.59
C GLU A 178 -16.86 -10.38 -7.70
N PHE A 179 -17.08 -9.06 -7.61
CA PHE A 179 -15.98 -8.08 -7.58
C PHE A 179 -15.00 -8.34 -6.42
N LEU A 180 -15.50 -8.62 -5.22
CA LEU A 180 -14.69 -8.90 -4.04
C LEU A 180 -13.83 -10.17 -4.22
N LEU A 181 -14.42 -11.24 -4.75
CA LEU A 181 -13.72 -12.50 -5.02
C LEU A 181 -12.61 -12.33 -6.05
N GLU A 182 -12.90 -11.65 -7.16
CA GLU A 182 -11.94 -11.50 -8.25
C GLU A 182 -10.74 -10.61 -7.89
N ASN A 183 -10.95 -9.62 -7.01
CA ASN A 183 -9.98 -8.54 -6.84
C ASN A 183 -9.37 -8.45 -5.45
N ILE A 184 -10.06 -8.90 -4.40
CA ILE A 184 -9.67 -8.65 -3.00
C ILE A 184 -9.46 -9.94 -2.23
N LEU A 185 -10.41 -10.86 -2.32
CA LEU A 185 -10.38 -12.13 -1.60
C LEU A 185 -9.55 -13.16 -2.37
N ASN A 186 -9.28 -14.29 -1.71
CA ASN A 186 -8.60 -15.41 -2.34
C ASN A 186 -9.61 -16.28 -3.12
N ASP A 187 -9.17 -16.83 -4.27
CA ASP A 187 -9.98 -17.69 -5.14
C ASP A 187 -10.54 -18.94 -4.42
N GLU A 188 -9.94 -19.36 -3.29
CA GLU A 188 -10.41 -20.50 -2.50
C GLU A 188 -11.87 -20.35 -2.02
N TYR A 189 -12.38 -19.13 -1.89
CA TYR A 189 -13.77 -18.87 -1.48
C TYR A 189 -14.79 -18.93 -2.62
N LYS A 190 -14.34 -19.04 -3.87
CA LYS A 190 -15.23 -19.14 -5.03
C LYS A 190 -16.19 -20.33 -4.89
N LYS A 191 -15.68 -21.47 -4.44
CA LYS A 191 -16.49 -22.67 -4.18
C LYS A 191 -17.56 -22.42 -3.12
N THR A 192 -17.24 -21.69 -2.06
CA THR A 192 -18.21 -21.34 -1.00
C THR A 192 -19.30 -20.43 -1.54
N VAL A 193 -18.95 -19.47 -2.39
CA VAL A 193 -19.95 -18.60 -3.04
C VAL A 193 -20.84 -19.37 -4.01
N ASP A 194 -20.28 -20.30 -4.78
CA ASP A 194 -21.05 -21.18 -5.67
C ASP A 194 -22.11 -21.97 -4.87
N CYS A 195 -21.79 -22.42 -3.65
CA CYS A 195 -22.74 -23.07 -2.75
C CYS A 195 -23.88 -22.13 -2.28
N THR A 196 -23.59 -20.83 -2.15
CA THR A 196 -24.57 -19.81 -1.68
C THR A 196 -25.43 -19.20 -2.79
N THR A 197 -25.04 -19.36 -4.06
CA THR A 197 -25.72 -18.68 -5.17
C THR A 197 -27.03 -19.39 -5.52
N PRO A 198 -28.18 -18.70 -5.45
CA PRO A 198 -29.47 -19.32 -5.74
C PRO A 198 -29.57 -19.74 -7.20
N LYS A 199 -29.92 -21.01 -7.45
CA LYS A 199 -30.11 -21.55 -8.80
C LYS A 199 -31.52 -21.24 -9.30
N LEU A 200 -31.62 -20.84 -10.57
CA LEU A 200 -32.89 -20.50 -11.22
C LEU A 200 -33.32 -21.61 -12.19
N LYS A 201 -34.61 -21.95 -12.14
CA LYS A 201 -35.28 -22.76 -13.16
C LYS A 201 -36.35 -21.91 -13.84
N PHE A 202 -36.32 -21.87 -15.17
CA PHE A 202 -37.40 -21.26 -15.96
C PHE A 202 -38.49 -22.28 -16.19
N VAL A 203 -39.69 -22.00 -15.67
CA VAL A 203 -40.86 -22.87 -15.80
C VAL A 203 -41.90 -22.16 -16.67
N PRO A 204 -42.53 -22.85 -17.64
CA PRO A 204 -43.63 -22.29 -18.41
C PRO A 204 -44.76 -21.83 -17.49
N VAL A 205 -45.28 -20.63 -17.68
CA VAL A 205 -46.51 -20.19 -17.00
C VAL A 205 -47.66 -21.02 -17.55
N GLU A 206 -48.20 -21.96 -16.75
CA GLU A 206 -49.42 -22.67 -17.13
C GLU A 206 -50.59 -21.68 -17.16
N ASP A 207 -51.03 -21.38 -18.38
CA ASP A 207 -52.16 -20.50 -18.64
C ASP A 207 -53.45 -21.20 -18.20
N THR A 208 -53.80 -21.08 -16.92
CA THR A 208 -54.97 -21.72 -16.28
C THR A 208 -56.32 -21.31 -16.90
N LYS A 209 -56.33 -20.35 -17.84
CA LYS A 209 -57.50 -19.95 -18.62
C LYS A 209 -57.74 -20.77 -19.89
N LEU A 210 -56.80 -21.61 -20.32
CA LEU A 210 -56.92 -22.36 -21.58
C LEU A 210 -57.50 -23.78 -21.44
N LYS A 211 -58.11 -24.13 -20.30
CA LYS A 211 -58.75 -25.44 -20.12
C LYS A 211 -60.23 -25.51 -20.55
N ASN A 212 -60.86 -24.37 -20.88
CA ASN A 212 -62.30 -24.34 -21.16
C ASN A 212 -62.71 -23.88 -22.56
N ASN A 213 -61.81 -23.48 -23.46
CA ASN A 213 -62.18 -23.11 -24.83
C ASN A 213 -61.29 -23.82 -25.84
N ILE A 214 -61.82 -24.90 -26.40
CA ILE A 214 -61.39 -25.44 -27.69
C ILE A 214 -61.84 -24.44 -28.76
N GLU A 215 -60.95 -24.22 -29.75
CA GLU A 215 -61.11 -23.48 -31.02
C GLU A 215 -60.51 -22.07 -31.11
N ALA A 216 -59.73 -21.91 -32.19
CA ALA A 216 -59.17 -20.70 -32.79
C ALA A 216 -57.88 -20.10 -32.18
N SER A 217 -56.73 -20.40 -32.80
CA SER A 217 -55.91 -19.41 -33.53
C SER A 217 -54.43 -19.84 -33.61
N ASN A 218 -53.90 -19.93 -34.83
CA ASN A 218 -52.50 -20.23 -35.17
C ASN A 218 -51.53 -19.05 -34.89
N HIS A 219 -51.59 -18.47 -33.70
CA HIS A 219 -50.58 -17.53 -33.22
C HIS A 219 -49.99 -18.07 -31.91
N MET A 220 -48.87 -18.79 -32.02
CA MET A 220 -47.99 -19.06 -30.89
C MET A 220 -47.55 -17.70 -30.33
N ARG A 221 -48.20 -17.23 -29.26
CA ARG A 221 -47.60 -16.24 -28.38
C ARG A 221 -46.39 -16.89 -27.71
N PRO A 222 -45.31 -16.12 -27.45
CA PRO A 222 -44.21 -16.62 -26.64
C PRO A 222 -44.78 -17.07 -25.29
N THR A 223 -44.51 -18.32 -24.91
CA THR A 223 -44.84 -18.83 -23.59
C THR A 223 -44.10 -17.97 -22.56
N GLU A 224 -44.81 -17.22 -21.73
CA GLU A 224 -44.19 -16.50 -20.61
C GLU A 224 -43.52 -17.53 -19.70
N LEU A 225 -42.26 -17.30 -19.36
CA LEU A 225 -41.48 -18.13 -18.45
C LEU A 225 -41.45 -17.46 -17.09
N ARG A 226 -41.72 -18.21 -16.03
CA ARG A 226 -41.56 -17.80 -14.64
C ARG A 226 -40.23 -18.30 -14.10
N GLU A 227 -39.52 -17.44 -13.39
CA GLU A 227 -38.36 -17.82 -12.59
C GLU A 227 -38.80 -18.49 -11.29
N GLU A 228 -38.34 -19.71 -11.07
CA GLU A 228 -38.49 -20.42 -9.79
C GLU A 228 -37.11 -20.72 -9.19
N LEU A 229 -36.96 -20.42 -7.90
CA LEU A 229 -35.75 -20.74 -7.15
C LEU A 229 -35.69 -22.24 -6.87
N ILE A 230 -34.56 -22.84 -7.18
CA ILE A 230 -34.28 -24.23 -6.81
C ILE A 230 -33.72 -24.21 -5.38
N PRO A 231 -34.33 -24.97 -4.43
CA PRO A 231 -33.77 -25.12 -3.09
C PRO A 231 -32.34 -25.64 -3.14
N GLN A 232 -31.52 -25.23 -2.17
CA GLN A 232 -30.16 -25.77 -2.04
C GLN A 232 -30.18 -27.28 -1.79
N SER A 233 -29.26 -27.98 -2.43
CA SER A 233 -28.97 -29.39 -2.15
C SER A 233 -28.33 -29.55 -0.77
N GLN A 234 -28.40 -30.75 -0.20
CA GLN A 234 -27.75 -31.06 1.08
C GLN A 234 -26.24 -30.79 1.01
N GLU A 235 -25.60 -31.14 -0.12
CA GLU A 235 -24.16 -30.89 -0.32
C GLU A 235 -23.80 -29.40 -0.29
N GLU A 236 -24.68 -28.53 -0.81
CA GLU A 236 -24.50 -27.08 -0.76
C GLU A 236 -24.72 -26.52 0.64
N SER A 237 -25.69 -27.06 1.39
CA SER A 237 -25.89 -26.70 2.80
C SER A 237 -24.67 -27.09 3.65
N ASP A 238 -24.18 -28.32 3.50
CA ASP A 238 -23.03 -28.83 4.24
C ASP A 238 -21.76 -28.00 3.93
N CYS A 239 -21.60 -27.55 2.68
CA CYS A 239 -20.54 -26.65 2.24
C CYS A 239 -20.55 -25.30 2.98
N ILE A 240 -21.74 -24.72 3.18
CA ILE A 240 -21.90 -23.44 3.88
C ILE A 240 -21.70 -23.62 5.39
N ASP A 241 -22.29 -24.68 5.97
CA ASP A 241 -22.18 -24.98 7.40
C ASP A 241 -20.72 -25.21 7.80
N ASP A 242 -19.95 -25.99 7.02
CA ASP A 242 -18.51 -26.21 7.22
C ASP A 242 -17.72 -24.89 7.18
N PHE A 243 -18.05 -23.98 6.26
CA PHE A 243 -17.40 -22.67 6.18
C PHE A 243 -17.73 -21.79 7.40
N VAL A 244 -19.01 -21.72 7.80
CA VAL A 244 -19.46 -20.91 8.93
C VAL A 244 -18.87 -21.44 10.24
N GLU A 245 -18.81 -22.76 10.42
CA GLU A 245 -18.20 -23.39 11.59
C GLU A 245 -16.70 -23.08 11.67
N LYS A 246 -15.95 -23.27 10.57
CA LYS A 246 -14.53 -22.92 10.50
C LYS A 246 -14.26 -21.44 10.79
N TYR A 247 -15.12 -20.54 10.31
CA TYR A 247 -14.95 -19.10 10.54
C TYR A 247 -15.23 -18.72 12.01
N LYS A 248 -16.20 -19.37 12.67
CA LYS A 248 -16.46 -19.16 14.10
C LYS A 248 -15.27 -19.57 14.96
N GLU A 249 -14.57 -20.63 14.57
CA GLU A 249 -13.35 -21.08 15.25
C GLU A 249 -12.14 -20.18 14.95
N ASN A 250 -12.07 -19.61 13.75
CA ASN A 250 -10.98 -18.73 13.34
C ASN A 250 -11.48 -17.55 12.49
N THR A 251 -11.66 -16.39 13.12
CA THR A 251 -12.08 -15.16 12.42
C THR A 251 -11.03 -14.63 11.43
N SER A 252 -9.79 -15.13 11.49
CA SER A 252 -8.76 -14.84 10.48
C SER A 252 -8.81 -15.78 9.27
N LEU A 253 -9.80 -16.67 9.19
CA LEU A 253 -9.93 -17.67 8.14
C LEU A 253 -10.01 -17.02 6.75
N ILE A 254 -10.72 -15.89 6.60
CA ILE A 254 -10.86 -15.21 5.31
C ILE A 254 -9.54 -14.51 4.96
N LYS A 255 -8.90 -15.02 3.92
CA LYS A 255 -7.66 -14.48 3.36
C LYS A 255 -7.95 -13.54 2.20
N VAL A 256 -7.07 -12.57 2.05
CA VAL A 256 -7.03 -11.71 0.86
C VAL A 256 -6.08 -12.31 -0.17
N ASN A 257 -6.14 -11.76 -1.39
CA ASN A 257 -5.16 -12.03 -2.42
C ASN A 257 -3.72 -11.85 -1.88
N GLU A 258 -2.82 -12.76 -2.26
CA GLU A 258 -1.42 -12.78 -1.80
C GLU A 258 -0.67 -11.47 -2.11
N GLU A 259 -0.98 -10.82 -3.24
CA GLU A 259 -0.42 -9.51 -3.62
C GLU A 259 -0.77 -8.43 -2.57
N ILE A 260 -2.04 -8.41 -2.14
CA ILE A 260 -2.55 -7.46 -1.15
C ILE A 260 -1.91 -7.72 0.20
N GLU A 261 -1.83 -9.00 0.61
CA GLU A 261 -1.19 -9.37 1.87
C GLU A 261 0.30 -8.99 1.89
N GLY A 262 1.02 -9.22 0.78
CA GLY A 262 2.41 -8.84 0.60
C GLY A 262 2.61 -7.32 0.72
N ALA A 263 1.76 -6.54 0.05
CA ALA A 263 1.84 -5.08 0.07
C ALA A 263 1.55 -4.49 1.47
N LEU A 264 0.57 -5.03 2.20
CA LEU A 264 0.30 -4.61 3.58
C LEU A 264 1.45 -5.00 4.52
N LYS A 265 2.04 -6.18 4.35
CA LYS A 265 3.25 -6.60 5.09
C LYS A 265 4.44 -5.70 4.79
N TYR A 266 4.58 -5.23 3.55
CA TYR A 266 5.63 -4.27 3.18
C TYR A 266 5.50 -2.97 3.96
N LEU A 267 4.31 -2.36 3.98
CA LEU A 267 4.05 -1.17 4.79
C LEU A 267 4.37 -1.44 6.27
N LEU A 268 3.94 -2.58 6.81
CA LEU A 268 4.23 -2.97 8.19
C LEU A 268 5.73 -3.15 8.49
N GLY A 269 6.49 -3.71 7.54
CA GLY A 269 7.95 -3.83 7.62
C GLY A 269 8.63 -2.46 7.60
N ALA A 270 8.15 -1.54 6.75
CA ALA A 270 8.63 -0.17 6.71
C ALA A 270 8.31 0.64 7.98
N ILE A 271 7.30 0.22 8.76
CA ILE A 271 6.99 0.81 10.07
C ILE A 271 7.96 0.33 11.17
N LYS A 272 8.48 -0.90 11.06
CA LYS A 272 9.33 -1.55 12.07
C LYS A 272 10.82 -1.19 11.94
N ASN A 273 11.27 -0.73 10.77
CA ASN A 273 12.66 -0.37 10.45
C ASN A 273 12.96 1.13 10.60
#